data_AF-A0A4Q6BSB8-F1
#
_entry.id   AF-A0A4Q6BSB8-F1
#
_cell.length_a   1.000
_cell.length_b   1.000
_cell.length_c   1.000
_cell.angle_alpha   90.00
_cell.angle_beta   90.00
_cell.angle_gamma   90.00
#
_symmetry.space_group_name_H-M   'P 1'
#
loop_
_entity.id
_entity.type
_entity.pdbx_description
1 polymer ?
#
loop_
_entity_poly.entity_id
_entity_poly.type
_entity_poly.pdbx_seq_one_letter_code
_entity_poly.pdbx_strand_id
1 'polypeptide(L)'
;MNVYSELQRPRTKKVLNKTTGEWHERLDHIHYVIPQKNLVTGKKENPVGYFEHNIEFFEAIQELANIKFGLASPKDNARIDISHSDIVARVKEVDTFRKGAFKDLKSELVNDIVVKEIQDYESFQEHLRGIGTVKVVNAGKENEYLGVKVFGKDKFINLREPEFRREFFELPESDRALILGEGHQEKKSSGQRPKRTEAEYEASVQDWVDRRSKEVRYLNSGSPTYKKYFAGTKEEKAEILAYYERAAQAKRNKLEKQHDDKYRENGRAGGLGA
;
A
#
# COMPACT_ATOMS: atom_id res chain seq x y z
N MET A 1 5.01 20.83 -6.11
CA MET A 1 4.32 19.63 -5.59
C MET A 1 3.36 20.09 -4.51
N ASN A 2 2.11 19.65 -4.55
CA ASN A 2 1.16 19.97 -3.49
C ASN A 2 1.24 18.85 -2.46
N VAL A 3 1.37 19.19 -1.18
CA VAL A 3 1.33 18.22 -0.08
C VAL A 3 0.24 18.68 0.87
N TYR A 4 -0.61 17.74 1.28
CA TYR A 4 -1.68 17.98 2.25
C TYR A 4 -1.43 17.12 3.48
N SER A 5 -1.78 17.64 4.65
CA SER A 5 -1.75 16.90 5.90
C SER A 5 -3.12 16.93 6.55
N GLU A 6 -3.63 15.78 6.99
CA GLU A 6 -4.89 15.64 7.72
C GLU A 6 -4.62 15.14 9.13
N LEU A 7 -5.15 15.83 10.13
CA LEU A 7 -5.23 15.29 11.49
C LEU A 7 -6.53 14.51 11.65
N GLN A 8 -6.43 13.21 11.85
CA GLN A 8 -7.57 12.35 12.12
C GLN A 8 -7.70 12.11 13.62
N ARG A 9 -8.76 12.69 14.20
CA ARG A 9 -9.14 12.47 15.60
C ARG A 9 -10.21 11.37 15.69
N PRO A 10 -9.93 10.22 16.33
CA PRO A 10 -10.93 9.18 16.51
C PRO A 10 -12.08 9.67 17.39
N ARG A 11 -13.32 9.43 16.94
CA ARG A 11 -14.54 9.75 17.69
C ARG A 11 -14.62 8.99 19.02
N THR A 12 -14.17 7.74 19.02
CA THR A 12 -14.10 6.89 20.21
C THR A 12 -12.64 6.78 20.66
N LYS A 13 -12.33 7.30 21.84
CA LYS A 13 -10.95 7.40 22.38
C LYS A 13 -10.44 6.12 23.02
N LYS A 14 -11.33 5.24 23.48
CA LYS A 14 -10.97 3.97 24.09
C LYS A 14 -11.77 2.85 23.43
N VAL A 15 -11.11 1.77 23.05
CA VAL A 15 -11.75 0.58 22.52
C VAL A 15 -11.35 -0.59 23.39
N LEU A 16 -12.35 -1.33 23.87
CA LEU A 16 -12.12 -2.57 24.58
C LEU A 16 -11.55 -3.60 23.61
N ASN A 17 -10.38 -4.13 23.93
CA ASN A 17 -9.90 -5.36 23.32
C ASN A 17 -10.79 -6.49 23.82
N LYS A 18 -11.62 -7.04 22.95
CA LYS A 18 -12.56 -8.10 23.32
C LYS A 18 -11.86 -9.42 23.64
N THR A 19 -10.60 -9.60 23.25
CA THR A 19 -9.82 -10.82 23.51
C THR A 19 -9.07 -10.72 24.81
N THR A 20 -8.34 -9.62 25.05
CA THR A 20 -7.58 -9.44 26.29
C THR A 20 -8.44 -8.88 27.43
N GLY A 21 -9.61 -8.31 27.12
CA GLY A 21 -10.46 -7.59 28.08
C GLY A 21 -9.89 -6.22 28.49
N GLU A 22 -8.78 -5.79 27.90
CA GLU A 22 -8.11 -4.54 28.24
C GLU A 22 -8.60 -3.38 27.37
N TRP A 23 -8.61 -2.17 27.93
CA TRP A 23 -8.94 -0.97 27.17
C TRP A 23 -7.71 -0.46 26.43
N HIS A 24 -7.77 -0.37 25.11
CA HIS A 24 -6.75 0.30 24.30
C HIS A 24 -7.18 1.72 23.95
N GLU A 25 -6.24 2.64 24.10
CA GLU A 25 -6.43 4.03 23.67
C GLU A 25 -6.24 4.17 22.16
N ARG A 26 -7.09 4.99 21.54
CA ARG A 26 -6.96 5.41 20.14
C ARG A 26 -6.39 6.82 20.11
N LEU A 27 -5.11 6.91 19.77
CA LEU A 27 -4.39 8.17 19.61
C LEU A 27 -4.87 8.92 18.35
N ASP A 28 -4.75 10.25 18.38
CA ASP A 28 -4.90 11.07 17.18
C ASP A 28 -3.74 10.72 16.22
N HIS A 29 -4.01 10.62 14.92
CA HIS A 29 -2.97 10.31 13.92
C HIS A 29 -3.01 11.28 12.74
N ILE A 30 -1.85 11.54 12.16
CA ILE A 30 -1.67 12.48 11.05
C ILE A 30 -1.42 11.70 9.77
N HIS A 31 -2.17 12.02 8.72
CA HIS A 31 -1.90 11.52 7.37
C HIS A 31 -1.22 12.59 6.54
N TYR A 32 -0.11 12.25 5.89
CA TYR A 32 0.47 13.06 4.82
C TYR A 32 0.03 12.50 3.48
N VAL A 33 -0.67 13.32 2.70
CA VAL A 33 -1.18 12.95 1.38
C VAL A 33 -0.35 13.65 0.31
N ILE A 34 0.25 12.82 -0.55
CA ILE A 34 0.96 13.27 -1.74
C ILE A 34 0.11 12.89 -2.96
N PRO A 35 -0.57 13.85 -3.61
CA PRO A 35 -1.47 13.57 -4.72
C PRO A 35 -0.67 13.15 -5.96
N GLN A 36 -1.20 12.16 -6.68
CA GLN A 36 -0.66 11.75 -7.99
C GLN A 36 -1.04 12.70 -9.13
N LYS A 37 -1.78 13.77 -8.84
CA LYS A 37 -2.15 14.79 -9.81
C LYS A 37 -1.54 16.12 -9.37
N ASN A 38 -0.76 16.70 -10.26
CA ASN A 38 -0.27 18.05 -10.07
C ASN A 38 -1.42 19.04 -10.29
N LEU A 39 -1.86 19.74 -9.24
CA LEU A 39 -3.03 20.61 -9.32
C LEU A 39 -2.80 21.86 -10.17
N VAL A 40 -1.54 22.28 -10.37
CA VAL A 40 -1.20 23.45 -11.19
C VAL A 40 -1.23 23.09 -12.68
N THR A 41 -0.66 21.95 -13.06
CA THR A 41 -0.55 21.54 -14.47
C THR A 41 -1.65 20.59 -14.93
N GLY A 42 -2.43 20.04 -13.99
CA GLY A 42 -3.44 19.01 -14.24
C GLY A 42 -2.88 17.63 -14.61
N LYS A 43 -1.57 17.48 -14.74
CA LYS A 43 -0.91 16.24 -15.19
C LYS A 43 -0.69 15.25 -14.06
N LYS A 44 -0.58 13.97 -14.43
CA LYS A 44 -0.16 12.92 -13.51
C LYS A 44 1.30 13.15 -13.08
N GLU A 45 1.54 13.06 -11.78
CA GLU A 45 2.85 13.16 -11.15
C GLU A 45 3.04 11.90 -10.29
N ASN A 46 4.25 11.32 -10.31
CA ASN A 46 4.60 10.21 -9.43
C ASN A 46 5.84 10.56 -8.60
N PRO A 47 5.68 11.39 -7.56
CA PRO A 47 6.81 11.90 -6.79
C PRO A 47 7.47 10.84 -5.89
N VAL A 48 6.80 9.69 -5.70
CA VAL A 48 7.26 8.61 -4.83
C VAL A 48 7.82 7.41 -5.61
N GLY A 49 7.74 7.42 -6.94
CA GLY A 49 8.19 6.31 -7.77
C GLY A 49 7.37 5.03 -7.53
N TYR A 50 8.03 3.88 -7.56
CA TYR A 50 7.42 2.63 -7.10
C TYR A 50 7.63 2.53 -5.59
N PHE A 51 6.54 2.67 -4.83
CA PHE A 51 6.57 2.92 -3.38
C PHE A 51 7.32 1.82 -2.63
N GLU A 52 7.12 0.57 -3.02
CA GLU A 52 7.68 -0.63 -2.42
C GLU A 52 9.21 -0.65 -2.45
N HIS A 53 9.82 -0.05 -3.48
CA HIS A 53 11.28 0.10 -3.58
C HIS A 53 11.82 1.27 -2.75
N ASN A 54 10.93 2.10 -2.21
CA ASN A 54 11.28 3.36 -1.55
C ASN A 54 10.77 3.41 -0.09
N ILE A 55 10.17 2.32 0.42
CA ILE A 55 9.58 2.24 1.77
C ILE A 55 10.55 2.75 2.84
N GLU A 56 11.82 2.37 2.75
CA GLU A 56 12.81 2.70 3.79
C GLU A 56 13.10 4.19 3.95
N PHE A 57 12.96 4.95 2.86
CA PHE A 57 13.11 6.39 2.85
C PHE A 57 11.88 7.05 3.47
N PHE A 58 10.68 6.58 3.13
CA PHE A 58 9.44 7.08 3.72
C PHE A 58 9.31 6.73 5.20
N GLU A 59 9.75 5.54 5.60
CA GLU A 59 9.90 5.18 7.01
C GLU A 59 10.86 6.14 7.70
N ALA A 60 12.03 6.44 7.12
CA ALA A 60 12.96 7.38 7.74
C ALA A 60 12.38 8.79 7.89
N ILE A 61 11.68 9.30 6.88
CA ILE A 61 10.97 10.59 6.96
C ILE A 61 9.93 10.57 8.10
N GLN A 62 9.16 9.49 8.21
CA GLN A 62 8.17 9.35 9.27
C GLN A 62 8.83 9.29 10.66
N GLU A 63 9.88 8.50 10.83
CA GLU A 63 10.55 8.36 12.12
C GLU A 63 11.24 9.66 12.57
N LEU A 64 11.88 10.40 11.66
CA LEU A 64 12.42 11.74 11.99
C LEU A 64 11.32 12.74 12.34
N ALA A 65 10.18 12.70 11.64
CA ALA A 65 9.04 13.53 12.01
C ALA A 65 8.53 13.17 13.41
N ASN A 66 8.46 11.88 13.73
CA ASN A 66 8.06 11.41 15.04
C ASN A 66 9.02 11.89 16.14
N ILE A 67 10.33 11.76 15.93
CA ILE A 67 11.34 12.24 16.88
C ILE A 67 11.23 13.76 17.06
N LYS A 68 11.19 14.51 15.95
CA LYS A 68 11.16 15.98 15.96
C LYS A 68 9.93 16.55 16.68
N PHE A 69 8.78 15.90 16.53
CA PHE A 69 7.50 16.39 17.08
C PHE A 69 7.02 15.60 18.32
N GLY A 70 7.83 14.68 18.83
CA GLY A 70 7.46 13.83 19.97
C GLY A 70 6.26 12.93 19.71
N LEU A 71 6.06 12.46 18.48
CA LEU A 71 4.98 11.56 18.11
C LEU A 71 5.38 10.10 18.36
N ALA A 72 4.38 9.26 18.62
CA ALA A 72 4.60 7.83 18.78
C ALA A 72 5.02 7.16 17.47
N SER A 73 6.08 6.35 17.51
CA SER A 73 6.47 5.54 16.34
C SER A 73 5.47 4.42 16.10
N PRO A 74 5.05 4.19 14.84
CA PRO A 74 4.32 2.98 14.47
C PRO A 74 5.11 1.69 14.69
N LYS A 75 6.45 1.77 14.82
CA LYS A 75 7.30 0.62 15.16
C LYS A 75 7.22 0.24 16.63
N ASP A 76 7.00 1.22 17.52
CA ASP A 76 6.83 0.97 18.97
C ASP A 76 5.46 0.35 19.28
N ASN A 77 4.48 0.62 18.42
CA ASN A 77 3.15 0.03 18.46
C ASN A 77 2.95 -0.92 17.28
N ALA A 78 4.01 -1.70 16.99
CA ALA A 78 3.92 -2.84 16.10
C ALA A 78 2.69 -3.66 16.48
N ARG A 79 1.93 -4.10 15.49
CA ARG A 79 0.88 -5.09 15.72
C ARG A 79 1.58 -6.42 15.93
N ILE A 80 2.18 -6.58 17.11
CA ILE A 80 2.79 -7.82 17.58
C ILE A 80 1.66 -8.85 17.55
N ASP A 81 1.88 -9.93 16.78
CA ASP A 81 1.01 -11.10 16.61
C ASP A 81 -0.41 -10.93 17.14
N ILE A 82 -1.24 -10.32 16.30
CA ILE A 82 -2.68 -10.44 16.45
C ILE A 82 -2.97 -11.91 16.14
N SER A 83 -3.23 -12.73 17.16
CA SER A 83 -3.74 -14.10 17.00
C SER A 83 -4.88 -14.08 15.98
N HIS A 84 -5.00 -15.12 15.17
CA HIS A 84 -6.01 -15.25 14.12
C HIS A 84 -7.44 -14.89 14.60
N SER A 85 -7.75 -15.18 15.88
CA SER A 85 -9.02 -14.81 16.54
C SER A 85 -9.28 -13.31 16.63
N ASP A 86 -8.24 -12.50 16.83
CA ASP A 86 -8.32 -11.06 17.07
C ASP A 86 -8.48 -10.28 15.75
N ILE A 87 -8.00 -10.86 14.65
CA ILE A 87 -8.22 -10.35 13.28
C ILE A 87 -9.67 -10.61 12.88
N VAL A 88 -10.17 -11.84 13.07
CA VAL A 88 -11.56 -12.23 12.72
C VAL A 88 -12.59 -11.42 13.51
N ALA A 89 -12.34 -11.16 14.81
CA ALA A 89 -13.22 -10.32 15.63
C ALA A 89 -13.31 -8.87 15.14
N ARG A 90 -12.25 -8.34 14.50
CA ARG A 90 -12.19 -6.96 14.01
C ARG A 90 -12.70 -6.81 12.58
N VAL A 91 -12.48 -7.81 11.72
CA VAL A 91 -13.05 -7.87 10.36
C VAL A 91 -14.58 -7.88 10.43
N LYS A 92 -15.16 -8.59 11.43
CA LYS A 92 -16.61 -8.53 11.72
C LYS A 92 -17.15 -7.11 11.96
N GLU A 93 -16.35 -6.16 12.44
CA GLU A 93 -16.82 -4.80 12.74
C GLU A 93 -16.67 -3.81 11.57
N VAL A 94 -15.73 -4.04 10.65
CA VAL A 94 -15.50 -3.12 9.52
C VAL A 94 -16.20 -3.58 8.23
N ASP A 95 -16.47 -4.88 8.09
CA ASP A 95 -16.98 -5.46 6.85
C ASP A 95 -18.51 -5.60 6.78
N THR A 96 -19.23 -4.71 7.47
CA THR A 96 -20.67 -4.51 7.18
C THR A 96 -20.90 -3.54 6.02
N PHE A 97 -19.85 -2.96 5.42
CA PHE A 97 -19.97 -1.86 4.45
C PHE A 97 -19.23 -2.01 3.12
N ARG A 98 -18.63 -3.17 2.76
CA ARG A 98 -18.14 -3.42 1.40
C ARG A 98 -18.97 -4.46 0.67
N LYS A 99 -20.20 -4.09 0.31
CA LYS A 99 -21.09 -4.92 -0.53
C LYS A 99 -20.48 -5.21 -1.90
N GLY A 100 -19.91 -6.39 -2.04
CA GLY A 100 -19.65 -7.04 -3.30
C GLY A 100 -19.81 -8.54 -3.08
N ALA A 101 -20.96 -9.09 -3.47
CA ALA A 101 -21.42 -10.45 -3.14
C ALA A 101 -20.43 -11.60 -3.44
N PHE A 102 -19.35 -11.33 -4.18
CA PHE A 102 -18.27 -12.27 -4.50
C PHE A 102 -17.08 -12.21 -3.55
N LYS A 103 -16.71 -11.02 -3.02
CA LYS A 103 -15.65 -10.87 -2.01
C LYS A 103 -16.14 -11.35 -0.65
N ASP A 104 -17.43 -11.14 -0.36
CA ASP A 104 -18.10 -11.57 0.87
C ASP A 104 -18.03 -13.10 1.02
N LEU A 105 -18.36 -13.86 -0.05
CA LEU A 105 -18.34 -15.32 0.00
C LEU A 105 -16.94 -15.89 0.24
N LYS A 106 -15.90 -15.34 -0.39
CA LYS A 106 -14.53 -15.87 -0.19
C LYS A 106 -14.06 -15.69 1.25
N SER A 107 -14.39 -14.54 1.84
CA SER A 107 -14.08 -14.25 3.24
C SER A 107 -14.85 -15.19 4.18
N GLU A 108 -16.12 -15.49 3.86
CA GLU A 108 -16.93 -16.47 4.59
C GLU A 108 -16.37 -17.89 4.48
N LEU A 109 -15.87 -18.30 3.30
CA LEU A 109 -15.24 -19.60 3.10
C LEU A 109 -13.94 -19.75 3.88
N VAL A 110 -13.09 -18.71 3.91
CA VAL A 110 -11.89 -18.69 4.76
C VAL A 110 -12.26 -18.85 6.23
N ASN A 111 -13.29 -18.13 6.69
CA ASN A 111 -13.79 -18.26 8.05
C ASN A 111 -14.32 -19.67 8.34
N ASP A 112 -15.02 -20.28 7.38
CA ASP A 112 -15.56 -21.63 7.54
C ASP A 112 -14.46 -22.69 7.62
N ILE A 113 -13.36 -22.56 6.87
CA ILE A 113 -12.20 -23.46 6.98
C ILE A 113 -11.69 -23.49 8.43
N VAL A 114 -11.62 -22.32 9.07
CA VAL A 114 -11.12 -22.18 10.44
C VAL A 114 -12.16 -22.64 11.47
N VAL A 115 -13.37 -22.10 11.40
CA VAL A 115 -14.42 -22.32 12.42
C VAL A 115 -14.95 -23.76 12.39
N LYS A 116 -15.02 -24.36 11.21
CA LYS A 116 -15.47 -25.76 11.04
C LYS A 116 -14.31 -26.75 11.03
N GLU A 117 -13.09 -26.27 11.33
CA GLU A 117 -11.86 -27.08 11.42
C GLU A 117 -11.66 -27.97 10.19
N ILE A 118 -11.82 -27.41 8.99
CA ILE A 118 -11.67 -28.16 7.73
C ILE A 118 -10.19 -28.44 7.50
N GLN A 119 -9.79 -29.69 7.75
CA GLN A 119 -8.37 -30.08 7.72
C GLN A 119 -7.86 -30.52 6.35
N ASP A 120 -8.75 -31.01 5.48
CA ASP A 120 -8.39 -31.62 4.21
C ASP A 120 -9.22 -31.08 3.03
N TYR A 121 -8.69 -31.31 1.83
CA TYR A 121 -9.29 -30.81 0.59
C TYR A 121 -10.63 -31.48 0.27
N GLU A 122 -10.87 -32.72 0.70
CA GLU A 122 -12.13 -33.43 0.46
C GLU A 122 -13.25 -32.85 1.33
N SER A 123 -12.98 -32.65 2.62
CA SER A 123 -13.85 -31.94 3.57
C SER A 123 -14.18 -30.53 3.08
N PHE A 124 -13.21 -29.83 2.47
CA PHE A 124 -13.47 -28.52 1.86
C PHE A 124 -14.41 -28.60 0.66
N GLN A 125 -14.24 -29.59 -0.22
CA GLN A 125 -15.17 -29.80 -1.34
C GLN A 125 -16.58 -30.17 -0.87
N GLU A 126 -16.69 -30.97 0.19
CA GLU A 126 -17.97 -31.35 0.77
C GLU A 126 -18.70 -30.14 1.37
N HIS A 127 -17.98 -29.28 2.09
CA HIS A 127 -18.49 -28.00 2.56
C HIS A 127 -19.00 -27.11 1.41
N LEU A 128 -18.24 -27.02 0.31
CA LEU A 128 -18.65 -26.27 -0.88
C LEU A 128 -19.91 -26.85 -1.56
N ARG A 129 -20.10 -28.17 -1.55
CA ARG A 129 -21.33 -28.82 -2.06
C ARG A 129 -22.55 -28.51 -1.19
N GLY A 130 -22.34 -28.29 0.11
CA GLY A 130 -23.39 -27.87 1.04
C GLY A 130 -23.96 -26.48 0.74
N ILE A 131 -23.19 -25.60 0.09
CA ILE A 131 -23.60 -24.22 -0.20
C ILE A 131 -23.95 -23.98 -1.68
N GLY A 132 -23.64 -24.93 -2.58
CA GLY A 132 -23.91 -24.77 -4.00
C GLY A 132 -23.35 -25.88 -4.89
N THR A 133 -23.40 -25.63 -6.21
CA THR A 133 -22.83 -26.53 -7.21
C THR A 133 -21.33 -26.27 -7.37
N VAL A 134 -20.52 -27.31 -7.17
CA VAL A 134 -19.05 -27.25 -7.30
C VAL A 134 -18.63 -27.84 -8.63
N LYS A 135 -17.65 -27.22 -9.29
CA LYS A 135 -16.95 -27.78 -10.45
C LYS A 135 -15.45 -27.66 -10.25
N VAL A 136 -14.71 -28.64 -10.78
CA VAL A 136 -13.26 -28.54 -10.93
C VAL A 136 -12.98 -27.90 -12.30
N VAL A 137 -12.19 -26.84 -12.31
CA VAL A 137 -11.75 -26.16 -13.54
C VAL A 137 -10.31 -26.52 -13.82
N ASN A 138 -9.97 -26.76 -15.09
CA ASN A 138 -8.65 -27.23 -15.53
C ASN A 138 -8.21 -28.54 -14.87
N ALA A 139 -9.15 -29.49 -14.70
CA ALA A 139 -8.88 -30.78 -14.08
C ALA A 139 -7.63 -31.46 -14.67
N GLY A 140 -6.71 -31.88 -13.81
CA GLY A 140 -5.46 -32.56 -14.20
C GLY A 140 -4.35 -31.66 -14.75
N LYS A 141 -4.44 -30.34 -14.59
CA LYS A 141 -3.37 -29.38 -14.93
C LYS A 141 -2.82 -28.71 -13.67
N GLU A 142 -1.59 -28.18 -13.74
CA GLU A 142 -0.96 -27.42 -12.63
C GLU A 142 -1.75 -26.19 -12.17
N ASN A 143 -2.69 -25.71 -12.98
CA ASN A 143 -3.58 -24.60 -12.66
C ASN A 143 -5.03 -25.04 -12.41
N GLU A 144 -5.20 -26.23 -11.84
CA GLU A 144 -6.48 -26.74 -11.35
C GLU A 144 -7.01 -25.83 -10.22
N TYR A 145 -8.31 -25.53 -10.24
CA TYR A 145 -8.96 -24.78 -9.17
C TYR A 145 -10.46 -25.10 -9.08
N LEU A 146 -11.06 -24.80 -7.94
CA LEU A 146 -12.50 -24.99 -7.72
C LEU A 146 -13.32 -23.78 -8.16
N GLY A 147 -14.48 -24.04 -8.75
CA GLY A 147 -15.51 -23.04 -9.00
C GLY A 147 -16.79 -23.42 -8.26
N VAL A 148 -17.36 -22.50 -7.47
CA VAL A 148 -18.61 -22.71 -6.75
C VAL A 148 -19.71 -21.79 -7.28
N LYS A 149 -20.89 -22.35 -7.53
CA LYS A 149 -22.13 -21.61 -7.82
C LYS A 149 -23.07 -21.77 -6.64
N VAL A 150 -23.14 -20.76 -5.78
CA VAL A 150 -24.00 -20.75 -4.58
C VAL A 150 -25.47 -20.89 -4.99
N PHE A 151 -26.26 -21.61 -4.17
CA PHE A 151 -27.70 -21.73 -4.39
C PHE A 151 -28.37 -20.34 -4.49
N GLY A 152 -29.20 -20.14 -5.52
CA GLY A 152 -29.86 -18.86 -5.78
C GLY A 152 -28.97 -17.79 -6.44
N LYS A 153 -27.75 -18.11 -6.88
CA LYS A 153 -26.89 -17.22 -7.69
C LYS A 153 -26.68 -17.81 -9.08
N ASP A 154 -26.59 -16.95 -10.09
CA ASP A 154 -26.44 -17.40 -11.49
C ASP A 154 -24.99 -17.61 -11.94
N LYS A 155 -24.03 -17.01 -11.23
CA LYS A 155 -22.62 -16.98 -11.63
C LYS A 155 -21.75 -17.89 -10.75
N PHE A 156 -20.80 -18.56 -11.38
CA PHE A 156 -19.73 -19.27 -10.69
C PHE A 156 -18.70 -18.29 -10.14
N ILE A 157 -18.21 -18.61 -8.95
CA ILE A 157 -17.13 -17.91 -8.26
C ILE A 157 -15.91 -18.81 -8.31
N ASN A 158 -14.84 -18.31 -8.91
CA ASN A 158 -13.60 -19.05 -9.06
C ASN A 158 -12.75 -18.87 -7.79
N LEU A 159 -12.35 -19.97 -7.17
CA LEU A 159 -11.51 -20.03 -5.98
C LEU A 159 -10.06 -20.32 -6.42
N ARG A 160 -9.36 -19.27 -6.87
CA ARG A 160 -8.00 -19.39 -7.46
C ARG A 160 -6.89 -19.12 -6.46
N GLU A 161 -7.28 -18.49 -5.35
CA GLU A 161 -6.41 -18.07 -4.28
C GLU A 161 -5.76 -19.27 -3.58
N PRO A 162 -4.51 -19.13 -3.06
CA PRO A 162 -3.76 -20.23 -2.46
C PRO A 162 -4.54 -20.98 -1.38
N GLU A 163 -5.27 -20.27 -0.52
CA GLU A 163 -6.08 -20.80 0.60
C GLU A 163 -7.20 -21.77 0.19
N PHE A 164 -7.54 -21.84 -1.11
CA PHE A 164 -8.58 -22.73 -1.62
C PHE A 164 -8.06 -23.84 -2.51
N ARG A 165 -6.73 -23.94 -2.68
CA ARG A 165 -6.13 -24.98 -3.52
C ARG A 165 -5.82 -26.23 -2.72
N ARG A 166 -5.60 -27.33 -3.43
CA ARG A 166 -5.23 -28.62 -2.83
C ARG A 166 -3.95 -28.49 -2.01
N GLU A 167 -2.96 -27.81 -2.55
CA GLU A 167 -1.63 -27.66 -1.94
C GLU A 167 -1.72 -27.00 -0.55
N PHE A 168 -2.70 -26.13 -0.32
CA PHE A 168 -2.92 -25.52 0.99
C PHE A 168 -3.27 -26.55 2.06
N PHE A 169 -4.14 -27.52 1.75
CA PHE A 169 -4.55 -28.54 2.72
C PHE A 169 -3.49 -29.62 2.94
N GLU A 170 -2.46 -29.66 2.11
CA GLU A 170 -1.30 -30.56 2.25
C GLU A 170 -0.17 -29.94 3.10
N LEU A 171 -0.26 -28.64 3.41
CA LEU A 171 0.74 -27.94 4.21
C LEU A 171 0.60 -28.22 5.72
N PRO A 172 1.71 -28.12 6.48
CA PRO A 172 1.66 -28.09 7.94
C PRO A 172 0.72 -26.99 8.46
N GLU A 173 0.12 -27.21 9.63
CA GLU A 173 -0.81 -26.25 10.25
C GLU A 173 -0.21 -24.85 10.43
N SER A 174 1.08 -24.77 10.75
CA SER A 174 1.84 -23.51 10.84
C SER A 174 1.85 -22.72 9.53
N ASP A 175 2.00 -23.42 8.41
CA ASP A 175 2.14 -22.82 7.08
C ASP A 175 0.77 -22.45 6.51
N ARG A 176 -0.26 -23.24 6.85
CA ARG A 176 -1.66 -22.90 6.60
C ARG A 176 -2.06 -21.63 7.34
N ALA A 177 -1.64 -21.47 8.59
CA ALA A 177 -1.90 -20.27 9.37
C ALA A 177 -1.26 -19.01 8.76
N LEU A 178 -0.06 -19.15 8.18
CA LEU A 178 0.60 -18.07 7.43
C LEU A 178 -0.21 -17.68 6.19
N ILE A 179 -0.63 -18.65 5.36
CA ILE A 179 -1.37 -18.38 4.12
C ILE A 179 -2.77 -17.79 4.39
N LEU A 180 -3.51 -18.30 5.38
CA LEU A 180 -4.80 -17.72 5.79
C LEU A 180 -4.62 -16.32 6.39
N GLY A 181 -3.50 -16.08 7.08
CA GLY A 181 -3.10 -14.76 7.57
C GLY A 181 -2.77 -13.79 6.43
N GLU A 182 -2.20 -14.29 5.32
CA GLU A 182 -1.79 -13.52 4.14
C GLU A 182 -2.95 -13.23 3.16
N GLY A 183 -3.96 -14.11 3.05
CA GLY A 183 -5.09 -13.97 2.11
C GLY A 183 -6.00 -12.77 2.35
N HIS A 184 -5.99 -12.20 3.56
CA HIS A 184 -6.63 -10.92 3.89
C HIS A 184 -5.66 -9.76 4.07
N GLN A 185 -4.36 -10.00 3.89
CA GLN A 185 -3.40 -8.94 3.63
C GLN A 185 -3.49 -8.63 2.13
N GLU A 186 -4.33 -7.67 1.74
CA GLU A 186 -3.91 -6.84 0.62
C GLU A 186 -2.55 -6.25 1.00
N LYS A 187 -1.48 -6.94 0.57
CA LYS A 187 -0.08 -6.53 0.54
C LYS A 187 0.31 -5.57 1.67
N LYS A 188 0.48 -6.08 2.89
CA LYS A 188 1.26 -5.35 3.88
C LYS A 188 2.68 -5.89 3.88
N SER A 189 3.51 -5.13 3.15
CA SER A 189 4.93 -4.91 3.36
C SER A 189 5.53 -5.66 4.56
N SER A 190 6.50 -6.53 4.25
CA SER A 190 7.72 -6.83 5.03
C SER A 190 7.57 -6.76 6.56
N GLY A 191 7.83 -7.90 7.24
CA GLY A 191 8.05 -7.93 8.69
C GLY A 191 8.76 -6.67 9.18
N GLN A 192 8.17 -6.00 10.15
CA GLN A 192 8.54 -4.64 10.55
C GLN A 192 10.06 -4.56 10.76
N ARG A 193 10.71 -3.75 9.92
CA ARG A 193 12.17 -3.55 10.01
C ARG A 193 12.50 -2.99 11.39
N PRO A 194 13.57 -3.46 12.06
CA PRO A 194 13.93 -2.98 13.38
C PRO A 194 14.11 -1.46 13.41
N LYS A 195 13.91 -0.87 14.60
CA LYS A 195 14.12 0.57 14.80
C LYS A 195 15.61 0.87 14.59
N ARG A 196 15.89 1.90 13.79
CA ARG A 196 17.25 2.38 13.51
C ARG A 196 17.56 3.56 14.41
N THR A 197 18.83 3.95 14.48
CA THR A 197 19.26 5.18 15.17
C THR A 197 18.77 6.42 14.42
N GLU A 198 18.67 7.56 15.13
CA GLU A 198 18.32 8.84 14.51
C GLU A 198 19.28 9.20 13.36
N ALA A 199 20.58 9.03 13.57
CA ALA A 199 21.61 9.28 12.55
C ALA A 199 21.42 8.43 11.28
N GLU A 200 20.98 7.17 11.41
CA GLU A 200 20.69 6.31 10.25
C GLU A 200 19.43 6.76 9.49
N TYR A 201 18.44 7.28 10.21
CA TYR A 201 17.26 7.88 9.58
C TYR A 201 17.63 9.16 8.85
N GLU A 202 18.43 10.05 9.46
CA GLU A 202 18.95 11.25 8.81
C GLU A 202 19.73 10.92 7.54
N ALA A 203 20.62 9.93 7.59
CA ALA A 203 21.37 9.47 6.43
C ALA A 203 20.44 8.97 5.30
N SER A 204 19.38 8.23 5.65
CA SER A 204 18.39 7.76 4.68
C SER A 204 17.64 8.93 4.04
N VAL A 205 17.19 9.90 4.84
CA VAL A 205 16.51 11.09 4.32
C VAL A 205 17.44 11.93 3.45
N GLN A 206 18.71 12.06 3.82
CA GLN A 206 19.70 12.78 3.02
C GLN A 206 19.92 12.11 1.66
N ASP A 207 20.07 10.78 1.62
CA ASP A 207 20.18 10.03 0.36
C ASP A 207 18.90 10.15 -0.50
N TRP A 208 17.72 10.23 0.13
CA TRP A 208 16.48 10.53 -0.57
C TRP A 208 16.52 11.89 -1.26
N VAL A 209 16.92 12.93 -0.53
CA VAL A 209 16.99 14.31 -1.03
C VAL A 209 18.05 14.45 -2.12
N ASP A 210 19.24 13.90 -1.90
CA ASP A 210 20.38 14.13 -2.79
C ASP A 210 20.32 13.31 -4.06
N ARG A 211 19.81 12.07 -3.98
CA ARG A 211 19.91 11.09 -5.06
C ARG A 211 18.58 10.45 -5.41
N ARG A 212 17.94 9.73 -4.48
CA ARG A 212 16.84 8.82 -4.83
C ARG A 212 15.62 9.53 -5.40
N SER A 213 15.26 10.70 -4.86
CA SER A 213 14.15 11.50 -5.38
C SER A 213 14.42 12.03 -6.80
N LYS A 214 15.69 12.33 -7.12
CA LYS A 214 16.12 12.76 -8.46
C LYS A 214 16.08 11.59 -9.44
N GLU A 215 16.48 10.40 -9.01
CA GLU A 215 16.32 9.17 -9.81
C GLU A 215 14.86 8.94 -10.18
N VAL A 216 13.96 9.00 -9.20
CA VAL A 216 12.51 8.85 -9.41
C VAL A 216 11.97 9.90 -10.39
N ARG A 217 12.48 11.13 -10.29
CA ARG A 217 11.97 12.26 -11.07
C ARG A 217 12.46 12.28 -12.51
N TYR A 218 13.74 11.95 -12.74
CA TYR A 218 14.41 12.17 -14.02
C TYR A 218 14.72 10.89 -14.78
N LEU A 219 14.86 9.76 -14.10
CA LEU A 219 15.19 8.50 -14.74
C LEU A 219 13.93 7.70 -15.06
N ASN A 220 13.88 7.18 -16.27
CA ASN A 220 12.82 6.30 -16.74
C ASN A 220 13.47 5.06 -17.35
N SER A 221 13.02 3.86 -16.97
CA SER A 221 13.57 2.58 -17.43
C SER A 221 13.57 2.42 -18.95
N GLY A 222 12.70 3.14 -19.67
CA GLY A 222 12.67 3.18 -21.13
C GLY A 222 13.71 4.10 -21.79
N SER A 223 14.42 4.93 -21.04
CA SER A 223 15.41 5.88 -21.58
C SER A 223 16.80 5.22 -21.75
N PRO A 224 17.53 5.49 -22.85
CA PRO A 224 18.93 5.08 -22.99
C PRO A 224 19.83 5.55 -21.84
N THR A 225 19.50 6.69 -21.22
CA THR A 225 20.24 7.22 -20.07
C THR A 225 20.10 6.36 -18.82
N TYR A 226 19.01 5.59 -18.69
CA TYR A 226 18.80 4.69 -17.55
C TYR A 226 19.89 3.62 -17.49
N LYS A 227 20.17 2.96 -18.62
CA LYS A 227 21.21 1.93 -18.69
C LYS A 227 22.60 2.51 -18.41
N LYS A 228 22.90 3.69 -18.98
CA LYS A 228 24.16 4.40 -18.73
C LYS A 228 24.32 4.79 -17.26
N TYR A 229 23.25 5.30 -16.64
CA TYR A 229 23.25 5.67 -15.23
C TYR A 229 23.59 4.48 -14.34
N PHE A 230 22.95 3.32 -14.52
CA PHE A 230 23.21 2.16 -13.66
C PHE A 230 24.57 1.47 -13.94
N ALA A 231 25.11 1.61 -15.15
CA ALA A 231 26.43 1.09 -15.51
C ALA A 231 27.60 2.01 -15.08
N GLY A 232 27.33 3.28 -14.77
CA GLY A 232 28.36 4.27 -14.48
C GLY A 232 28.85 4.30 -13.02
N THR A 233 29.95 5.05 -12.81
CA THR A 233 30.52 5.33 -11.48
C THR A 233 29.63 6.25 -10.65
N LYS A 234 30.01 6.48 -9.39
CA LYS A 234 29.27 7.37 -8.49
C LYS A 234 29.28 8.82 -9.01
N GLU A 235 30.41 9.24 -9.57
CA GLU A 235 30.63 10.58 -10.13
C GLU A 235 29.78 10.76 -11.40
N GLU A 236 29.81 9.78 -12.31
CA GLU A 236 29.00 9.80 -13.54
C GLU A 236 27.50 9.85 -13.23
N LYS A 237 27.04 9.09 -12.22
CA LYS A 237 25.66 9.14 -11.73
C LYS A 237 25.29 10.54 -11.24
N ALA A 238 26.14 11.15 -10.42
CA ALA A 238 25.91 12.50 -9.90
C ALA A 238 25.84 13.54 -11.02
N GLU A 239 26.73 13.46 -12.01
CA GLU A 239 26.72 14.36 -13.17
C GLU A 239 25.46 14.24 -14.01
N ILE A 240 24.99 13.00 -14.26
CA ILE A 240 23.75 12.74 -15.00
C ILE A 240 22.56 13.40 -14.27
N LEU A 241 22.43 13.21 -12.95
CA LEU A 241 21.35 13.81 -12.17
C LEU A 241 21.44 15.34 -12.17
N ALA A 242 22.64 15.90 -12.00
CA ALA A 242 22.88 17.35 -12.02
C ALA A 242 22.56 17.98 -13.38
N TYR A 243 22.82 17.27 -14.49
CA TYR A 243 22.42 17.71 -15.83
C TYR A 243 20.90 17.85 -15.94
N TYR A 244 20.14 16.82 -15.54
CA TYR A 244 18.68 16.86 -15.60
C TYR A 244 18.07 17.91 -14.66
N GLU A 245 18.67 18.09 -13.49
CA GLU A 245 18.24 19.11 -12.52
C GLU A 245 18.41 20.53 -13.09
N ARG A 246 19.57 20.85 -13.68
CA ARG A 246 19.80 22.13 -14.36
C ARG A 246 18.81 22.35 -15.51
N ALA A 247 18.55 21.32 -16.32
CA ALA A 247 17.59 21.40 -17.42
C ALA A 247 16.15 21.66 -16.92
N ALA A 248 15.75 20.97 -15.83
CA ALA A 248 14.44 21.17 -15.21
C ALA A 248 14.29 22.57 -14.61
N GLN A 249 15.33 23.09 -13.94
CA GLN A 249 15.33 24.44 -13.37
C GLN A 249 15.27 25.51 -14.45
N ALA A 250 16.03 25.38 -15.54
CA ALA A 250 15.96 26.30 -16.67
C ALA A 250 14.54 26.34 -17.28
N LYS A 251 13.89 25.18 -17.42
CA LYS A 251 12.51 25.09 -17.89
C LYS A 251 11.53 25.77 -16.93
N ARG A 252 11.70 25.58 -15.62
CA ARG A 252 10.87 26.24 -14.59
C ARG A 252 11.02 27.76 -14.64
N ASN A 253 12.25 28.27 -14.68
CA ASN A 253 12.52 29.71 -14.76
C ASN A 253 11.90 30.33 -16.03
N LYS A 254 11.91 29.61 -17.15
CA LYS A 254 11.25 30.04 -18.39
C LYS A 254 9.73 30.12 -18.23
N LEU A 255 9.11 29.13 -17.58
CA LEU A 255 7.67 29.10 -17.30
C LEU A 255 7.25 30.23 -16.34
N GLU A 256 8.03 30.49 -15.30
CA GLU A 256 7.78 31.60 -14.35
C GLU A 256 7.85 32.95 -15.06
N LYS A 257 8.87 33.20 -15.90
CA LYS A 257 8.93 34.43 -16.71
C LYS A 257 7.73 34.58 -17.66
N GLN A 258 7.33 33.52 -18.34
CA GLN A 258 6.16 33.55 -19.23
C GLN A 258 4.84 33.80 -18.49
N HIS A 259 4.75 33.34 -17.23
CA HIS A 259 3.61 33.63 -16.36
C HIS A 259 3.64 35.11 -15.97
N ASP A 260 4.75 35.63 -15.44
CA ASP A 260 4.88 37.04 -15.05
C ASP A 260 4.58 38.01 -16.20
N ASP A 261 5.08 37.72 -17.41
CA ASP A 261 4.84 38.54 -18.60
C ASP A 261 3.34 38.57 -18.98
N LYS A 262 2.63 37.43 -18.92
CA LYS A 262 1.18 37.37 -19.13
C LYS A 262 0.39 38.17 -18.09
N TYR A 263 0.82 38.18 -16.83
CA TYR A 263 0.16 38.97 -15.79
C TYR A 263 0.39 40.47 -16.00
N ARG A 264 1.58 40.87 -16.48
CA ARG A 264 1.87 42.26 -16.85
C ARG A 264 1.09 42.74 -18.07
N GLU A 265 0.92 41.90 -19.09
CA GLU A 265 0.11 42.23 -20.27
C GLU A 265 -1.38 42.35 -19.92
N ASN A 266 -1.93 41.41 -19.14
CA ASN A 266 -3.33 41.46 -18.70
C ASN A 266 -3.60 42.62 -17.72
N GLY A 267 -2.64 42.97 -16.86
CA GLY A 267 -2.75 44.13 -15.96
C GLY A 267 -2.70 45.49 -16.69
N ARG A 268 -2.08 45.55 -17.88
CA ARG A 268 -2.11 46.74 -18.75
C ARG A 268 -3.40 46.83 -19.59
N ALA A 269 -4.01 45.70 -19.95
CA ALA A 269 -5.25 45.67 -20.74
C ALA A 269 -6.51 46.01 -19.91
N GLY A 270 -6.49 45.82 -18.58
CA GLY A 270 -7.61 46.15 -17.68
C GLY A 270 -7.61 47.58 -17.13
N GLY A 271 -6.65 48.42 -17.54
CA GLY A 271 -6.42 49.76 -16.99
C GLY A 271 -6.66 50.89 -17.99
N LEU A 272 -7.73 50.83 -18.79
CA LEU A 272 -8.23 51.97 -19.57
C LEU A 272 -9.77 51.92 -19.56
N GLY A 273 -10.36 52.52 -18.54
CA GLY A 273 -11.80 52.65 -18.33
C GLY A 273 -12.06 53.57 -17.13
N ALA A 274 -11.55 54.79 -17.22
CA ALA A 274 -11.93 55.93 -16.40
C ALA A 274 -12.56 56.97 -17.32
#